data_AF-A0A448MM76-F1
#
_entry.id   AF-A0A448MM76-F1
#
_cell.length_a   1.000
_cell.length_b   1.000
_cell.length_c   1.000
_cell.angle_alpha   90.00
_cell.angle_beta   90.00
_cell.angle_gamma   90.00
#
_symmetry.space_group_name_H-M   'P 1'
#
loop_
_entity.id
_entity.type
_entity.pdbx_description
1 polymer ?
#
loop_
_entity_poly.entity_id
_entity_poly.type
_entity_poly.pdbx_seq_one_letter_code
_entity_poly.pdbx_strand_id
1 'polypeptide(L)'
;MGADIVLEEGYVKAQVMERLIGTRIVMEKVSVGATLSIMMAATLAKGKTVIENAAREPEIVDTADFLNKMGAKINGAGSDYITIEGVDRLTGCEHSIVPDRIETGTFLVAGAISGGRVVCKNAKADTLDAVIDKLREAGAQVDVTENTITLDMFGNRPKAVNIRTAPHPGFPTDMQAQFTLLNMVAQGTSIITETIFENRFMHIPELIRMGGKAEIEGNTAVCHGVAQLSGAEVMATDLRASISLVLAGCIATGETVVDRIYHIDRGYEHIEEKLRCLGARIERFSEQSEEL
;
A
#
# COMPACT_ATOMS: atom_id res chain seq x y z
N MET A 1 14.11 -24.89 -7.60
CA MET A 1 14.72 -25.39 -6.34
C MET A 1 14.50 -26.90 -6.15
N GLY A 2 14.36 -27.67 -7.24
CA GLY A 2 14.20 -29.13 -7.17
C GLY A 2 12.80 -29.65 -6.82
N ALA A 3 11.79 -28.79 -6.74
CA ALA A 3 10.40 -29.22 -6.54
C ALA A 3 9.70 -29.49 -7.89
N ASP A 4 8.92 -30.56 -7.94
CA ASP A 4 7.92 -30.81 -8.97
C ASP A 4 6.63 -30.07 -8.60
N ILE A 5 6.08 -29.33 -9.56
CA ILE A 5 4.87 -28.53 -9.39
C ILE A 5 3.84 -28.98 -10.41
N VAL A 6 2.65 -29.36 -9.94
CA VAL A 6 1.50 -29.72 -10.78
C VAL A 6 0.28 -28.89 -10.41
N LEU A 7 -0.50 -28.50 -11.42
CA LEU A 7 -1.79 -27.85 -11.25
C LEU A 7 -2.88 -28.88 -11.54
N GLU A 8 -3.59 -29.32 -10.50
CA GLU A 8 -4.63 -30.34 -10.60
C GLU A 8 -5.85 -29.91 -9.79
N GLU A 9 -7.04 -30.01 -10.38
CA GLU A 9 -8.31 -29.69 -9.72
C GLU A 9 -8.37 -28.27 -9.13
N GLY A 10 -7.59 -27.33 -9.67
CA GLY A 10 -7.49 -25.96 -9.16
C GLY A 10 -6.49 -25.76 -8.01
N TYR A 11 -5.76 -26.81 -7.61
CA TYR A 11 -4.73 -26.74 -6.58
C TYR A 11 -3.33 -26.74 -7.17
N VAL A 12 -2.47 -25.89 -6.61
CA VAL A 12 -1.02 -25.97 -6.84
C VAL A 12 -0.45 -26.99 -5.86
N LYS A 13 -0.04 -28.16 -6.37
CA LYS A 13 0.64 -29.19 -5.59
C LYS A 13 2.13 -29.12 -5.88
N ALA A 14 2.94 -28.96 -4.84
CA ALA A 14 4.40 -28.90 -4.95
C ALA A 14 5.03 -29.98 -4.07
N GLN A 15 5.93 -30.80 -4.64
CA GLN A 15 6.59 -31.90 -3.95
C GLN A 15 8.09 -31.93 -4.24
N VAL A 16 8.88 -32.38 -3.26
CA VAL A 16 10.31 -32.68 -3.42
C VAL A 16 10.62 -33.97 -2.67
N MET A 17 11.45 -34.84 -3.25
CA MET A 17 11.72 -36.17 -2.68
C MET A 17 12.40 -36.11 -1.31
N GLU A 18 13.34 -35.18 -1.13
CA GLU A 18 14.06 -35.00 0.14
C GLU A 18 13.94 -33.55 0.63
N ARG A 19 14.92 -32.70 0.28
CA ARG A 19 14.93 -31.28 0.58
C ARG A 19 14.99 -30.49 -0.72
N LEU A 20 14.43 -29.28 -0.68
CA LEU A 20 14.69 -28.29 -1.72
C LEU A 20 16.19 -28.05 -1.86
N ILE A 21 16.63 -27.73 -3.07
CA ILE A 21 18.04 -27.49 -3.37
C ILE A 21 18.22 -26.00 -3.68
N GLY A 22 19.24 -25.41 -3.05
CA GLY A 22 19.65 -24.04 -3.31
C GLY A 22 20.04 -23.85 -4.77
N THR A 23 19.60 -22.76 -5.37
CA THR A 23 19.86 -22.46 -6.78
C THR A 23 19.89 -20.95 -7.04
N ARG A 24 20.36 -20.56 -8.22
CA ARG A 24 20.27 -19.18 -8.70
C ARG A 24 18.94 -18.98 -9.45
N ILE A 25 18.18 -17.98 -9.05
CA ILE A 25 16.89 -17.62 -9.64
C ILE A 25 16.96 -16.16 -10.09
N VAL A 26 16.78 -15.92 -11.39
CA VAL A 26 16.66 -14.57 -11.95
C VAL A 26 15.19 -14.32 -12.23
N MET A 27 14.60 -13.37 -11.51
CA MET A 27 13.17 -13.05 -11.66
C MET A 27 12.95 -12.17 -12.89
N GLU A 28 12.07 -12.59 -13.81
CA GLU A 28 11.76 -11.80 -15.02
C GLU A 28 11.06 -10.47 -14.68
N LYS A 29 10.20 -10.49 -13.66
CA LYS A 29 9.51 -9.33 -13.11
C LYS A 29 9.67 -9.29 -11.61
N VAL A 30 9.81 -8.09 -11.05
CA VAL A 30 9.82 -7.89 -9.60
C VAL A 30 8.47 -8.33 -9.04
N SER A 31 8.48 -9.21 -8.04
CA SER A 31 7.29 -9.71 -7.36
C SER A 31 7.55 -9.91 -5.88
N VAL A 32 6.81 -9.18 -5.04
CA VAL A 32 6.89 -9.28 -3.58
C VAL A 32 6.56 -10.70 -3.12
N GLY A 33 5.43 -11.25 -3.55
CA GLY A 33 4.99 -12.58 -3.15
C GLY A 33 5.95 -13.69 -3.59
N ALA A 34 6.50 -13.62 -4.80
CA ALA A 34 7.48 -14.60 -5.26
C ALA A 34 8.81 -14.48 -4.49
N THR A 35 9.28 -13.26 -4.24
CA THR A 35 10.51 -13.02 -3.45
C THR A 35 10.37 -13.60 -2.04
N LEU A 36 9.26 -13.30 -1.34
CA LEU A 36 8.97 -13.86 -0.01
C LEU A 36 8.88 -15.40 -0.04
N SER A 37 8.15 -15.96 -1.01
CA SER A 37 7.96 -17.41 -1.11
C SER A 37 9.28 -18.15 -1.34
N ILE A 38 10.11 -17.65 -2.27
CA ILE A 38 11.42 -18.22 -2.57
C ILE A 38 12.35 -18.05 -1.36
N MET A 39 12.38 -16.87 -0.74
CA MET A 39 13.22 -16.57 0.42
C MET A 39 12.90 -17.49 1.60
N MET A 40 11.61 -17.64 1.95
CA MET A 40 11.17 -18.56 3.00
C MET A 40 11.54 -20.01 2.67
N ALA A 41 11.24 -20.48 1.45
CA ALA A 41 11.56 -21.84 1.02
C ALA A 41 13.08 -22.12 1.04
N ALA A 42 13.90 -21.11 0.74
CA ALA A 42 15.35 -21.23 0.70
C ALA A 42 15.99 -21.39 2.08
N THR A 43 15.32 -20.94 3.15
CA THR A 43 15.89 -21.00 4.52
C THR A 43 16.22 -22.43 4.98
N LEU A 44 15.48 -23.44 4.52
CA LEU A 44 15.69 -24.85 4.87
C LEU A 44 16.15 -25.71 3.68
N ALA A 45 16.48 -25.08 2.55
CA ALA A 45 16.99 -25.77 1.38
C ALA A 45 18.43 -26.26 1.62
N LYS A 46 18.87 -27.28 0.88
CA LYS A 46 20.27 -27.71 0.88
C LYS A 46 21.09 -26.81 -0.02
N GLY A 47 22.02 -26.05 0.57
CA GLY A 47 22.98 -25.20 -0.15
C GLY A 47 22.55 -23.73 -0.23
N LYS A 48 23.16 -23.00 -1.16
CA LYS A 48 22.95 -21.55 -1.32
C LYS A 48 21.91 -21.25 -2.39
N THR A 49 20.96 -20.40 -2.07
CA THR A 49 20.02 -19.78 -3.03
C THR A 49 20.42 -18.34 -3.28
N VAL A 50 20.29 -17.90 -4.53
CA VAL A 50 20.43 -16.50 -4.93
C VAL A 50 19.17 -16.08 -5.67
N ILE A 51 18.57 -14.97 -5.24
CA ILE A 51 17.44 -14.33 -5.91
C ILE A 51 17.96 -13.03 -6.53
N GLU A 52 17.90 -12.94 -7.85
CA GLU A 52 18.25 -11.73 -8.62
C GLU A 52 16.98 -11.07 -9.15
N ASN A 53 17.01 -9.74 -9.22
CA ASN A 53 15.83 -8.90 -9.48
C ASN A 53 14.74 -9.11 -8.42
N ALA A 54 15.17 -9.28 -7.16
CA ALA A 54 14.29 -9.46 -6.02
C ALA A 54 13.49 -8.19 -5.71
N ALA A 55 12.33 -8.39 -5.08
CA ALA A 55 11.56 -7.33 -4.45
C ALA A 55 12.37 -6.67 -3.32
N ARG A 56 12.21 -5.35 -3.17
CA ARG A 56 13.04 -4.51 -2.28
C ARG A 56 12.22 -3.85 -1.18
N GLU A 57 10.93 -4.13 -1.15
CA GLU A 57 9.97 -3.55 -0.24
C GLU A 57 10.41 -3.73 1.22
N PRO A 58 10.10 -2.78 2.11
CA PRO A 58 10.42 -2.86 3.54
C PRO A 58 9.91 -4.15 4.19
N GLU A 59 8.79 -4.69 3.70
CA GLU A 59 8.22 -5.96 4.16
C GLU A 59 9.11 -7.17 3.83
N ILE A 60 9.93 -7.10 2.76
CA ILE A 60 10.96 -8.11 2.45
C ILE A 60 12.08 -8.05 3.48
N VAL A 61 12.51 -6.84 3.84
CA VAL A 61 13.56 -6.62 4.85
C VAL A 61 13.10 -7.13 6.22
N ASP A 62 11.89 -6.76 6.64
CA ASP A 62 11.30 -7.18 7.91
C ASP A 62 11.21 -8.71 8.01
N THR A 63 10.76 -9.36 6.94
CA THR A 63 10.69 -10.83 6.87
C THR A 63 12.08 -11.47 6.94
N ALA A 64 13.08 -10.90 6.25
CA ALA A 64 14.45 -11.41 6.31
C ALA A 64 15.04 -11.26 7.73
N ASP A 65 14.80 -10.13 8.38
CA ASP A 65 15.23 -9.87 9.76
C ASP A 65 14.55 -10.83 10.75
N PHE A 66 13.25 -11.10 10.57
CA PHE A 66 12.52 -12.12 11.32
C PHE A 66 13.12 -13.52 11.15
N LEU A 67 13.31 -13.97 9.90
CA LEU A 67 13.88 -15.29 9.61
C LEU A 67 15.32 -15.42 10.13
N ASN A 68 16.12 -14.36 10.04
CA ASN A 68 17.47 -14.32 10.59
C ASN A 68 17.47 -14.44 12.13
N LYS A 69 16.53 -13.78 12.83
CA LYS A 69 16.34 -13.97 14.29
C LYS A 69 15.98 -15.41 14.65
N MET A 70 15.28 -16.12 13.77
CA MET A 70 14.98 -17.55 13.92
C MET A 70 16.18 -18.48 13.63
N GLY A 71 17.29 -17.94 13.11
CA GLY A 71 18.51 -18.69 12.78
C GLY A 71 18.74 -18.94 11.28
N ALA A 72 17.96 -18.31 10.40
CA ALA A 72 18.27 -18.31 8.96
C ALA A 72 19.55 -17.51 8.67
N LYS A 73 20.06 -17.65 7.45
CA LYS A 73 21.23 -16.92 6.95
C LYS A 73 20.89 -16.19 5.65
N ILE A 74 20.19 -15.07 5.78
CA ILE A 74 19.73 -14.24 4.67
C ILE A 74 20.53 -12.94 4.64
N ASN A 75 21.08 -12.59 3.48
CA ASN A 75 21.82 -11.34 3.27
C ASN A 75 21.31 -10.65 2.00
N GLY A 76 21.36 -9.30 1.98
CA GLY A 76 21.02 -8.50 0.80
C GLY A 76 19.53 -8.12 0.67
N ALA A 77 18.68 -8.43 1.67
CA ALA A 77 17.29 -7.96 1.67
C ALA A 77 17.23 -6.42 1.60
N GLY A 78 16.32 -5.88 0.79
CA GLY A 78 16.26 -4.45 0.44
C GLY A 78 17.08 -4.06 -0.80
N SER A 79 17.93 -4.97 -1.28
CA SER A 79 18.56 -4.90 -2.60
C SER A 79 17.87 -5.83 -3.59
N ASP A 80 18.20 -5.69 -4.88
CA ASP A 80 17.74 -6.58 -5.95
C ASP A 80 18.47 -7.94 -5.98
N TYR A 81 19.40 -8.17 -5.04
CA TYR A 81 20.23 -9.37 -4.95
C TYR A 81 20.20 -9.96 -3.53
N ILE A 82 19.40 -11.00 -3.32
CA ILE A 82 19.26 -11.67 -2.03
C ILE A 82 19.98 -13.01 -2.06
N THR A 83 20.78 -13.29 -1.03
CA THR A 83 21.43 -14.59 -0.86
C THR A 83 20.97 -15.27 0.41
N ILE A 84 20.69 -16.56 0.31
CA ILE A 84 20.21 -17.38 1.43
C ILE A 84 21.08 -18.64 1.51
N GLU A 85 21.76 -18.86 2.63
CA GLU A 85 22.35 -20.16 2.94
C GLU A 85 21.34 -20.98 3.74
N GLY A 86 20.88 -22.10 3.18
CA GLY A 86 19.92 -22.93 3.88
C GLY A 86 20.53 -23.64 5.10
N VAL A 87 19.72 -23.76 6.15
CA VAL A 87 20.08 -24.33 7.46
C VAL A 87 19.24 -25.56 7.77
N ASP A 88 19.66 -26.35 8.75
CA ASP A 88 18.95 -27.60 9.09
C ASP A 88 17.63 -27.40 9.83
N ARG A 89 17.52 -26.31 10.59
CA ARG A 89 16.34 -25.97 11.39
C ARG A 89 16.31 -24.47 11.71
N LEU A 90 15.10 -23.96 11.90
CA LEU A 90 14.83 -22.67 12.52
C LEU A 90 14.34 -22.86 13.96
N THR A 91 14.39 -21.80 14.75
CA THR A 91 13.90 -21.75 16.14
C THR A 91 12.84 -20.66 16.29
N GLY A 92 12.06 -20.70 17.38
CA GLY A 92 11.13 -19.60 17.69
C GLY A 92 11.86 -18.34 18.12
N CYS A 93 11.28 -17.16 17.85
CA CYS A 93 11.79 -15.88 18.31
C CYS A 93 10.66 -14.88 18.59
N GLU A 94 10.98 -13.79 19.27
CA GLU A 94 10.14 -12.60 19.35
C GLU A 94 10.55 -11.59 18.28
N HIS A 95 9.57 -10.96 17.64
CA HIS A 95 9.80 -9.97 16.60
C HIS A 95 8.67 -8.94 16.59
N SER A 96 9.03 -7.66 16.48
CA SER A 96 8.09 -6.55 16.34
C SER A 96 7.97 -6.21 14.87
N ILE A 97 6.75 -6.25 14.34
CA ILE A 97 6.46 -6.00 12.92
C ILE A 97 6.76 -4.53 12.59
N VAL A 98 7.37 -4.30 11.42
CA VAL A 98 7.58 -2.95 10.88
C VAL A 98 6.25 -2.17 10.80
N PRO A 99 6.22 -0.85 11.10
CA PRO A 99 5.01 -0.06 10.95
C PRO A 99 4.40 -0.10 9.55
N ASP A 100 3.07 -0.09 9.48
CA ASP A 100 2.37 -0.05 8.19
C ASP A 100 2.57 1.31 7.52
N ARG A 101 3.44 1.30 6.52
CA ARG A 101 3.76 2.47 5.72
C ARG A 101 2.59 2.95 4.86
N ILE A 102 1.71 2.05 4.41
CA ILE A 102 0.56 2.42 3.59
C ILE A 102 -0.50 3.09 4.47
N GLU A 103 -0.75 2.57 5.67
CA GLU A 103 -1.62 3.24 6.65
C GLU A 103 -1.07 4.62 7.01
N THR A 104 0.24 4.70 7.33
CA THR A 104 0.92 5.97 7.59
C THR A 104 0.72 6.95 6.44
N GLY A 105 0.98 6.53 5.20
CA GLY A 105 0.81 7.36 4.00
C GLY A 105 -0.64 7.82 3.82
N THR A 106 -1.62 6.97 4.09
CA THR A 106 -3.04 7.30 4.00
C THR A 106 -3.43 8.43 4.95
N PHE A 107 -2.96 8.40 6.21
CA PHE A 107 -3.23 9.49 7.15
C PHE A 107 -2.51 10.79 6.80
N LEU A 108 -1.30 10.71 6.24
CA LEU A 108 -0.61 11.89 5.70
C LEU A 108 -1.41 12.51 4.54
N VAL A 109 -1.93 11.69 3.62
CA VAL A 109 -2.82 12.15 2.56
C VAL A 109 -4.10 12.75 3.14
N ALA A 110 -4.70 12.15 4.18
CA ALA A 110 -5.88 12.70 4.85
C ALA A 110 -5.62 14.13 5.41
N GLY A 111 -4.45 14.35 6.01
CA GLY A 111 -4.00 15.69 6.42
C GLY A 111 -3.84 16.63 5.22
N ALA A 112 -3.26 16.15 4.13
CA ALA A 112 -3.01 16.94 2.93
C ALA A 112 -4.32 17.42 2.26
N ILE A 113 -5.29 16.52 2.07
CA ILE A 113 -6.54 16.83 1.36
C ILE A 113 -7.51 17.68 2.20
N SER A 114 -7.42 17.59 3.53
CA SER A 114 -8.24 18.41 4.44
C SER A 114 -7.65 19.81 4.68
N GLY A 115 -6.43 20.07 4.19
CA GLY A 115 -5.68 21.28 4.52
C GLY A 115 -5.22 21.33 5.99
N GLY A 116 -5.30 20.21 6.70
CA GLY A 116 -5.03 20.11 8.13
C GLY A 116 -3.57 19.80 8.47
N ARG A 117 -3.39 19.46 9.76
CA ARG A 117 -2.12 18.98 10.33
C ARG A 117 -2.33 17.62 10.96
N VAL A 118 -1.50 16.65 10.58
CA VAL A 118 -1.55 15.27 11.09
C VAL A 118 -0.17 14.85 11.58
N VAL A 119 -0.13 14.14 12.71
CA VAL A 119 1.09 13.52 13.25
C VAL A 119 0.89 12.02 13.28
N CYS A 120 1.57 11.30 12.38
CA CYS A 120 1.63 9.84 12.40
C CYS A 120 2.71 9.42 13.40
N LYS A 121 2.31 8.69 14.45
CA LYS A 121 3.21 8.12 15.46
C LYS A 121 3.55 6.67 15.11
N ASN A 122 4.67 6.19 15.63
CA ASN A 122 5.22 4.87 15.29
C ASN A 122 5.38 4.69 13.78
N ALA A 123 5.82 5.74 13.10
CA ALA A 123 6.01 5.74 11.65
C ALA A 123 7.50 5.61 11.33
N LYS A 124 7.80 4.94 10.20
CA LYS A 124 9.17 4.74 9.73
C LYS A 124 9.37 5.43 8.39
N ALA A 125 9.93 6.64 8.41
CA ALA A 125 9.92 7.54 7.25
C ALA A 125 10.72 7.02 6.04
N ASP A 126 11.84 6.33 6.26
CA ASP A 126 12.68 5.75 5.21
C ASP A 126 11.95 4.69 4.36
N THR A 127 10.81 4.19 4.82
CA THR A 127 9.94 3.27 4.06
C THR A 127 8.99 3.99 3.10
N LEU A 128 8.92 5.32 3.17
CA LEU A 128 7.95 6.18 2.49
C LEU A 128 8.55 7.35 1.72
N ASP A 129 9.86 7.38 1.47
CA ASP A 129 10.55 8.52 0.84
C ASP A 129 9.83 9.06 -0.40
N ALA A 130 9.49 8.19 -1.36
CA ALA A 130 8.79 8.59 -2.59
C ALA A 130 7.39 9.19 -2.33
N VAL A 131 6.71 8.75 -1.28
CA VAL A 131 5.39 9.28 -0.88
C VAL A 131 5.55 10.64 -0.21
N ILE A 132 6.52 10.76 0.70
CA ILE A 132 6.84 12.01 1.41
C ILE A 132 7.26 13.09 0.41
N ASP A 133 8.11 12.76 -0.55
CA ASP A 133 8.54 13.70 -1.59
C ASP A 133 7.37 14.19 -2.43
N LYS A 134 6.40 13.32 -2.75
CA LYS A 134 5.19 13.71 -3.47
C LYS A 134 4.23 14.55 -2.63
N LEU A 135 4.16 14.33 -1.32
CA LEU A 135 3.41 15.21 -0.42
C LEU A 135 4.07 16.60 -0.33
N ARG A 136 5.41 16.67 -0.29
CA ARG A 136 6.16 17.94 -0.35
C ARG A 136 5.95 18.67 -1.67
N GLU A 137 6.01 17.96 -2.81
CA GLU A 137 5.66 18.54 -4.12
C GLU A 137 4.21 19.08 -4.16
N ALA A 138 3.29 18.39 -3.48
CA ALA A 138 1.90 18.83 -3.34
C ALA A 138 1.74 20.06 -2.42
N GLY A 139 2.83 20.55 -1.82
CA GLY A 139 2.86 21.78 -1.03
C GLY A 139 2.78 21.56 0.48
N ALA A 140 2.86 20.32 0.96
CA ALA A 140 2.89 20.03 2.39
C ALA A 140 4.26 20.32 3.01
N GLN A 141 4.28 20.86 4.22
CA GLN A 141 5.46 20.77 5.09
C GLN A 141 5.46 19.39 5.75
N VAL A 142 6.56 18.64 5.60
CA VAL A 142 6.70 17.31 6.18
C VAL A 142 7.96 17.23 7.02
N ASP A 143 7.77 17.18 8.34
CA ASP A 143 8.80 17.05 9.36
C ASP A 143 8.90 15.60 9.82
N VAL A 144 10.12 15.06 9.82
CA VAL A 144 10.41 13.66 10.11
C VAL A 144 11.31 13.57 11.33
N THR A 145 10.98 12.66 12.24
CA THR A 145 11.86 12.22 13.33
C THR A 145 12.08 10.71 13.21
N GLU A 146 12.73 10.09 14.21
CA GLU A 146 12.98 8.65 14.20
C GLU A 146 11.70 7.79 14.13
N ASN A 147 10.63 8.21 14.80
CA ASN A 147 9.41 7.42 14.96
C ASN A 147 8.11 8.19 14.68
N THR A 148 8.20 9.42 14.17
CA THR A 148 7.03 10.21 13.79
C THR A 148 7.22 10.92 12.47
N ILE A 149 6.11 11.08 11.75
CA ILE A 149 6.01 11.92 10.55
C ILE A 149 4.89 12.91 10.79
N THR A 150 5.22 14.20 10.73
CA THR A 150 4.24 15.29 10.83
C THR A 150 4.05 15.91 9.46
N LEU A 151 2.80 16.02 9.02
CA LEU A 151 2.41 16.76 7.83
C LEU A 151 1.55 17.94 8.23
N ASP A 152 1.84 19.12 7.66
CA ASP A 152 1.03 20.33 7.82
C ASP A 152 0.84 21.03 6.47
N MET A 153 -0.41 21.35 6.14
CA MET A 153 -0.77 22.14 4.96
C MET A 153 -1.01 23.62 5.27
N PHE A 154 -1.09 24.01 6.54
CA PHE A 154 -1.40 25.38 6.97
C PHE A 154 -2.71 25.92 6.40
N GLY A 155 -3.72 25.05 6.22
CA GLY A 155 -5.00 25.41 5.58
C GLY A 155 -4.94 25.56 4.05
N ASN A 156 -3.79 25.31 3.42
CA ASN A 156 -3.65 25.43 1.98
C ASN A 156 -4.23 24.21 1.26
N ARG A 157 -4.81 24.46 0.07
CA ARG A 157 -5.21 23.41 -0.87
C ARG A 157 -3.96 22.77 -1.48
N PRO A 158 -3.88 21.43 -1.62
CA PRO A 158 -2.74 20.76 -2.23
C PRO A 158 -2.57 21.17 -3.71
N LYS A 159 -1.36 21.04 -4.23
CA LYS A 159 -1.03 21.16 -5.66
C LYS A 159 -1.07 19.78 -6.32
N ALA A 160 -1.56 19.72 -7.55
CA ALA A 160 -1.65 18.46 -8.27
C ALA A 160 -0.23 17.96 -8.61
N VAL A 161 0.02 16.66 -8.42
CA VAL A 161 1.34 16.04 -8.60
C VAL A 161 1.27 14.85 -9.54
N ASN A 162 2.26 14.76 -10.44
CA ASN A 162 2.38 13.61 -11.33
C ASN A 162 2.94 12.41 -10.57
N ILE A 163 2.29 11.25 -10.72
CA ILE A 163 2.67 10.00 -10.07
C ILE A 163 2.90 8.94 -11.14
N ARG A 164 3.96 8.15 -10.96
CA ARG A 164 4.18 6.92 -11.71
C ARG A 164 4.55 5.83 -10.71
N THR A 165 3.72 4.80 -10.63
CA THR A 165 4.00 3.68 -9.72
C THR A 165 5.20 2.90 -10.22
N ALA A 166 5.94 2.29 -9.28
CA ALA A 166 7.10 1.46 -9.57
C ALA A 166 7.39 0.54 -8.38
N PRO A 167 8.14 -0.56 -8.55
CA PRO A 167 8.63 -1.35 -7.43
C PRO A 167 9.45 -0.49 -6.46
N HIS A 168 9.48 -0.85 -5.18
CA HIS A 168 10.24 -0.11 -4.17
C HIS A 168 11.73 0.02 -4.57
N PRO A 169 12.39 1.19 -4.42
CA PRO A 169 11.97 2.39 -3.66
C PRO A 169 11.12 3.41 -4.46
N GLY A 170 10.61 3.04 -5.64
CA GLY A 170 9.70 3.88 -6.40
C GLY A 170 8.35 4.10 -5.69
N PHE A 171 7.49 4.92 -6.31
CA PHE A 171 6.21 5.26 -5.71
C PHE A 171 5.31 4.00 -5.60
N PRO A 172 4.82 3.65 -4.39
CA PRO A 172 4.09 2.41 -4.20
C PRO A 172 2.70 2.48 -4.82
N THR A 173 2.37 1.47 -5.62
CA THR A 173 1.02 1.31 -6.21
C THR A 173 -0.09 1.27 -5.14
N ASP A 174 0.21 0.85 -3.92
CA ASP A 174 -0.72 0.84 -2.80
C ASP A 174 -1.12 2.23 -2.26
N MET A 175 -0.40 3.29 -2.66
CA MET A 175 -0.74 4.69 -2.38
C MET A 175 -1.40 5.40 -3.58
N GLN A 176 -1.53 4.71 -4.71
CA GLN A 176 -2.02 5.30 -5.95
C GLN A 176 -3.44 5.84 -5.81
N ALA A 177 -4.34 5.07 -5.19
CA ALA A 177 -5.74 5.47 -5.05
C ALA A 177 -5.91 6.70 -4.15
N GLN A 178 -5.12 6.80 -3.09
CA GLN A 178 -5.13 7.92 -2.15
C GLN A 178 -4.61 9.19 -2.84
N PHE A 179 -3.57 9.07 -3.67
CA PHE A 179 -3.07 10.19 -4.47
C PHE A 179 -3.97 10.59 -5.63
N THR A 180 -4.78 9.68 -6.17
CA THR A 180 -5.85 10.06 -7.11
C THR A 180 -6.84 11.01 -6.45
N LEU A 181 -7.30 10.69 -5.23
CA LEU A 181 -8.17 11.59 -4.47
C LEU A 181 -7.48 12.94 -4.24
N LEU A 182 -6.22 12.93 -3.75
CA LEU A 182 -5.44 14.14 -3.54
C LEU A 182 -5.42 15.01 -4.80
N ASN A 183 -5.09 14.43 -5.95
CA ASN A 183 -5.03 15.14 -7.22
C ASN A 183 -6.39 15.66 -7.71
N MET A 184 -7.48 14.93 -7.46
CA MET A 184 -8.83 15.39 -7.80
C MET A 184 -9.29 16.57 -6.96
N VAL A 185 -8.76 16.78 -5.74
CA VAL A 185 -9.08 17.96 -4.93
C VAL A 185 -7.97 19.02 -4.92
N ALA A 186 -6.84 18.76 -5.58
CA ALA A 186 -5.70 19.67 -5.65
C ALA A 186 -5.89 20.79 -6.68
N GLN A 187 -5.00 21.78 -6.68
CA GLN A 187 -4.93 22.82 -7.70
C GLN A 187 -4.16 22.32 -8.92
N GLY A 188 -4.79 22.35 -10.11
CA GLY A 188 -4.17 22.03 -11.39
C GLY A 188 -4.62 20.70 -11.98
N THR A 189 -3.83 20.20 -12.92
CA THR A 189 -4.03 18.91 -13.60
C THR A 189 -2.80 18.05 -13.34
N SER A 190 -3.01 16.75 -13.15
CA SER A 190 -1.94 15.77 -12.93
C SER A 190 -2.18 14.50 -13.72
N ILE A 191 -1.11 13.74 -13.92
CA ILE A 191 -1.13 12.44 -14.57
C ILE A 191 -0.67 11.38 -13.57
N ILE A 192 -1.44 10.29 -13.48
CA ILE A 192 -1.10 9.10 -12.71
C ILE A 192 -0.91 7.94 -13.67
N THR A 193 0.27 7.34 -13.70
CA THR A 193 0.57 6.14 -14.50
C THR A 193 0.78 4.94 -13.59
N GLU A 194 -0.05 3.92 -13.74
CA GLU A 194 0.04 2.66 -13.00
C GLU A 194 0.83 1.61 -13.81
N THR A 195 1.96 1.12 -13.30
CA THR A 195 2.80 0.14 -13.99
C THR A 195 2.88 -1.22 -13.31
N ILE A 196 2.22 -1.40 -12.17
CA ILE A 196 2.25 -2.63 -11.37
C ILE A 196 0.98 -3.46 -11.59
N PHE A 197 -0.19 -2.82 -11.65
CA PHE A 197 -1.49 -3.49 -11.82
C PHE A 197 -2.32 -2.90 -12.95
N GLU A 198 -2.71 -3.74 -13.92
CA GLU A 198 -3.36 -3.29 -15.16
C GLU A 198 -4.76 -2.67 -14.96
N ASN A 199 -5.44 -2.93 -13.85
CA ASN A 199 -6.84 -2.51 -13.60
C ASN A 199 -7.05 -1.86 -12.23
N ARG A 200 -6.15 -0.96 -11.79
CA ARG A 200 -6.19 -0.36 -10.44
C ARG A 200 -6.92 1.00 -10.34
N PHE A 201 -7.71 1.37 -11.35
CA PHE A 201 -8.45 2.65 -11.36
C PHE A 201 -9.94 2.55 -11.04
N MET A 202 -10.38 1.46 -10.39
CA MET A 202 -11.80 1.20 -10.13
C MET A 202 -12.48 2.19 -9.18
N HIS A 203 -11.71 2.94 -8.39
CA HIS A 203 -12.21 4.04 -7.53
C HIS A 203 -12.53 5.33 -8.31
N ILE A 204 -11.97 5.52 -9.50
CA ILE A 204 -12.15 6.79 -10.26
C ILE A 204 -13.62 7.02 -10.63
N PRO A 205 -14.38 6.04 -11.17
CA PRO A 205 -15.81 6.22 -11.43
C PRO A 205 -16.60 6.64 -10.18
N GLU A 206 -16.29 6.07 -9.02
CA GLU A 206 -16.94 6.43 -7.75
C GLU A 206 -16.58 7.85 -7.29
N LEU A 207 -15.33 8.27 -7.44
CA LEU A 207 -14.93 9.66 -7.20
C LEU A 207 -15.59 10.63 -8.20
N ILE A 208 -15.81 10.22 -9.44
CA ILE A 208 -16.57 11.02 -10.44
C ILE A 208 -18.04 11.15 -10.03
N ARG A 209 -18.66 10.11 -9.46
CA ARG A 209 -20.02 10.20 -8.87
C ARG A 209 -20.08 11.24 -7.75
N MET A 210 -18.98 11.43 -7.02
CA MET A 210 -18.82 12.49 -6.00
C MET A 210 -18.46 13.87 -6.61
N GLY A 211 -18.55 14.05 -7.92
CA GLY A 211 -18.23 15.32 -8.59
C GLY A 211 -16.75 15.51 -8.92
N GLY A 212 -15.91 14.50 -8.72
CA GLY A 212 -14.53 14.49 -9.19
C GLY A 212 -14.45 14.49 -10.73
N LYS A 213 -13.29 14.87 -11.26
CA LYS A 213 -13.06 14.91 -12.71
C LYS A 213 -11.75 14.22 -13.08
N ALA A 214 -11.84 13.17 -13.88
CA ALA A 214 -10.68 12.50 -14.46
C ALA A 214 -11.04 11.74 -15.74
N GLU A 215 -10.04 11.51 -16.59
CA GLU A 215 -10.11 10.63 -17.75
C GLU A 215 -9.12 9.46 -17.57
N ILE A 216 -9.50 8.26 -18.01
CA ILE A 216 -8.65 7.06 -17.99
C ILE A 216 -8.30 6.68 -19.43
N GLU A 217 -7.01 6.53 -19.71
CA GLU A 217 -6.49 6.04 -20.98
C GLU A 217 -5.46 4.93 -20.71
N GLY A 218 -5.87 3.68 -20.94
CA GLY A 218 -5.05 2.50 -20.66
C GLY A 218 -4.67 2.44 -19.18
N ASN A 219 -3.37 2.46 -18.90
CA ASN A 219 -2.82 2.44 -17.54
C ASN A 219 -2.52 3.84 -16.98
N THR A 220 -3.06 4.89 -17.61
CA THR A 220 -2.87 6.27 -17.19
C THR A 220 -4.20 6.93 -16.87
N ALA A 221 -4.25 7.73 -15.81
CA ALA A 221 -5.36 8.58 -15.46
C ALA A 221 -4.93 10.05 -15.43
N VAL A 222 -5.68 10.91 -16.11
CA VAL A 222 -5.53 12.36 -16.06
C VAL A 222 -6.55 12.87 -15.03
N CYS A 223 -6.08 13.50 -13.95
CA CYS A 223 -6.96 14.04 -12.91
C CYS A 223 -6.99 15.56 -12.99
N HIS A 224 -8.20 16.11 -12.91
CA HIS A 224 -8.45 17.54 -12.91
C HIS A 224 -8.97 17.98 -11.54
N GLY A 225 -8.23 18.88 -10.92
CA GLY A 225 -8.59 19.43 -9.62
C GLY A 225 -9.94 20.14 -9.60
N VAL A 226 -10.88 19.67 -8.78
CA VAL A 226 -12.18 20.30 -8.52
C VAL A 226 -12.16 21.06 -7.21
N ALA A 227 -12.97 22.12 -7.10
CA ALA A 227 -13.00 22.95 -5.91
C ALA A 227 -13.54 22.20 -4.67
N GLN A 228 -14.48 21.27 -4.90
CA GLN A 228 -15.18 20.55 -3.87
C GLN A 228 -15.79 19.27 -4.44
N LEU A 229 -15.83 18.22 -3.62
CA LEU A 229 -16.61 17.00 -3.89
C LEU A 229 -17.98 17.11 -3.24
N SER A 230 -18.97 16.43 -3.80
CA SER A 230 -20.31 16.27 -3.24
C SER A 230 -20.49 14.86 -2.66
N GLY A 231 -21.26 14.78 -1.57
CA GLY A 231 -21.68 13.53 -0.98
C GLY A 231 -22.50 12.70 -1.96
N ALA A 232 -22.32 11.39 -1.91
CA ALA A 232 -23.00 10.42 -2.76
C ALA A 232 -22.94 9.03 -2.11
N GLU A 233 -23.82 8.13 -2.56
CA GLU A 233 -23.68 6.70 -2.32
C GLU A 233 -22.62 6.13 -3.28
N VAL A 234 -21.59 5.50 -2.71
CA VAL A 234 -20.45 4.93 -3.43
C VAL A 234 -20.12 3.52 -2.96
N MET A 235 -19.55 2.71 -3.85
CA MET A 235 -19.24 1.31 -3.57
C MET A 235 -17.73 1.03 -3.49
N ALA A 236 -17.30 0.45 -2.38
CA ALA A 236 -15.95 -0.10 -2.24
C ALA A 236 -15.69 -1.26 -3.23
N THR A 237 -14.55 -1.21 -3.93
CA THR A 237 -14.13 -2.24 -4.91
C THR A 237 -12.92 -3.05 -4.45
N ASP A 238 -12.02 -2.45 -3.68
CA ASP A 238 -10.82 -3.07 -3.12
C ASP A 238 -10.31 -2.27 -1.92
N LEU A 239 -9.34 -2.82 -1.18
CA LEU A 239 -8.83 -2.23 0.05
C LEU A 239 -8.39 -0.76 -0.08
N ARG A 240 -7.64 -0.42 -1.14
CA ARG A 240 -7.05 0.93 -1.27
C ARG A 240 -8.03 1.90 -1.94
N ALA A 241 -8.85 1.42 -2.88
CA ALA A 241 -9.98 2.19 -3.40
C ALA A 241 -10.95 2.60 -2.28
N SER A 242 -11.27 1.68 -1.38
CA SER A 242 -12.28 1.89 -0.34
C SER A 242 -11.88 2.99 0.64
N ILE A 243 -10.62 2.98 1.10
CA ILE A 243 -10.15 4.03 2.01
C ILE A 243 -10.11 5.40 1.34
N SER A 244 -9.80 5.46 0.03
CA SER A 244 -9.90 6.71 -0.72
C SER A 244 -11.33 7.23 -0.75
N LEU A 245 -12.34 6.39 -0.92
CA LEU A 245 -13.74 6.82 -0.90
C LEU A 245 -14.18 7.31 0.49
N VAL A 246 -13.73 6.66 1.56
CA VAL A 246 -13.96 7.12 2.93
C VAL A 246 -13.33 8.50 3.16
N LEU A 247 -12.07 8.69 2.75
CA LEU A 247 -11.39 9.98 2.86
C LEU A 247 -12.08 11.06 2.02
N ALA A 248 -12.56 10.71 0.82
CA ALA A 248 -13.33 11.61 -0.05
C ALA A 248 -14.63 12.06 0.64
N GLY A 249 -15.36 11.14 1.26
CA GLY A 249 -16.57 11.44 2.02
C GLY A 249 -16.31 12.37 3.19
N CYS A 250 -15.17 12.23 3.87
CA CYS A 250 -14.80 13.09 5.00
C CYS A 250 -14.58 14.56 4.61
N ILE A 251 -14.26 14.85 3.34
CA ILE A 251 -14.01 16.21 2.84
C ILE A 251 -15.10 16.73 1.88
N ALA A 252 -16.07 15.90 1.52
CA ALA A 252 -17.16 16.24 0.61
C ALA A 252 -18.23 17.10 1.33
N THR A 253 -19.03 17.84 0.55
CA THR A 253 -20.24 18.48 1.08
C THR A 253 -21.43 17.55 1.03
N GLY A 254 -22.18 17.50 2.13
CA GLY A 254 -23.33 16.62 2.26
C GLY A 254 -22.94 15.29 2.88
N GLU A 255 -23.72 14.26 2.62
CA GLU A 255 -23.55 12.94 3.20
C GLU A 255 -23.01 11.96 2.14
N THR A 256 -22.00 11.19 2.51
CA THR A 256 -21.47 10.08 1.71
C THR A 256 -21.75 8.78 2.44
N VAL A 257 -22.38 7.84 1.75
CA VAL A 257 -22.54 6.47 2.23
C VAL A 257 -21.58 5.60 1.44
N VAL A 258 -20.70 4.88 2.14
CA VAL A 258 -19.73 3.96 1.52
C VAL A 258 -20.17 2.53 1.81
N ASP A 259 -20.61 1.82 0.77
CA ASP A 259 -21.01 0.43 0.87
C ASP A 259 -19.83 -0.55 0.72
N ARG A 260 -20.05 -1.81 1.11
CA ARG A 260 -19.07 -2.92 0.98
C ARG A 260 -17.76 -2.68 1.75
N ILE A 261 -17.88 -2.08 2.92
CA ILE A 261 -16.75 -1.72 3.80
C ILE A 261 -15.86 -2.90 4.26
N TYR A 262 -16.26 -4.15 4.05
CA TYR A 262 -15.43 -5.34 4.34
C TYR A 262 -14.09 -5.34 3.59
N HIS A 263 -13.98 -4.60 2.49
CA HIS A 263 -12.70 -4.38 1.81
C HIS A 263 -11.70 -3.60 2.68
N ILE A 264 -12.17 -2.65 3.48
CA ILE A 264 -11.36 -1.78 4.35
C ILE A 264 -10.80 -2.58 5.53
N ASP A 265 -11.65 -3.42 6.14
CA ASP A 265 -11.32 -4.20 7.34
C ASP A 265 -10.17 -5.19 7.12
N ARG A 266 -9.83 -5.47 5.85
CA ARG A 266 -8.68 -6.31 5.47
C ARG A 266 -7.32 -5.64 5.70
N GLY A 267 -7.26 -4.34 5.93
CA GLY A 267 -5.99 -3.62 6.05
C GLY A 267 -6.04 -2.27 6.76
N TYR A 268 -7.17 -1.89 7.35
CA TYR A 268 -7.27 -0.75 8.26
C TYR A 268 -8.07 -1.17 9.49
N GLU A 269 -7.45 -1.00 10.65
CA GLU A 269 -8.06 -1.30 11.94
C GLU A 269 -8.77 -0.06 12.49
N HIS A 270 -10.06 -0.18 12.80
CA HIS A 270 -10.88 0.86 13.45
C HIS A 270 -10.70 2.26 12.84
N ILE A 271 -10.76 2.33 11.51
CA ILE A 271 -10.42 3.55 10.76
C ILE A 271 -11.32 4.73 11.12
N GLU A 272 -12.60 4.46 11.37
CA GLU A 272 -13.60 5.44 11.78
C GLU A 272 -13.26 6.07 13.13
N GLU A 273 -12.67 5.32 14.05
CA GLU A 273 -12.22 5.85 15.34
C GLU A 273 -11.01 6.76 15.16
N LYS A 274 -10.01 6.29 14.40
CA LYS A 274 -8.80 7.08 14.11
C LYS A 274 -9.13 8.39 13.39
N LEU A 275 -10.05 8.36 12.41
CA LEU A 275 -10.50 9.54 11.68
C LEU A 275 -11.35 10.48 12.56
N ARG A 276 -12.23 9.95 13.44
CA ARG A 276 -12.94 10.77 14.44
C ARG A 276 -11.98 11.50 15.37
N CYS A 277 -10.89 10.87 15.78
CA CYS A 277 -9.84 11.53 16.57
C CYS A 277 -9.15 12.69 15.82
N LEU A 278 -9.20 12.70 14.49
CA LEU A 278 -8.71 13.80 13.64
C LEU A 278 -9.79 14.85 13.32
N GLY A 279 -11.01 14.68 13.83
CA GLY A 279 -12.13 15.61 13.66
C GLY A 279 -13.08 15.27 12.50
N ALA A 280 -12.93 14.11 11.84
CA ALA A 280 -13.87 13.67 10.84
C ALA A 280 -15.24 13.34 11.46
N ARG A 281 -16.31 13.70 10.74
CA ARG A 281 -17.68 13.29 11.08
C ARG A 281 -18.01 12.02 10.30
N ILE A 282 -17.73 10.88 10.93
CA ILE A 282 -17.89 9.56 10.34
C ILE A 282 -18.48 8.60 11.36
N GLU A 283 -19.42 7.78 10.91
CA GLU A 283 -19.99 6.68 11.67
C GLU A 283 -20.03 5.41 10.82
N ARG A 284 -19.95 4.27 11.50
CA ARG A 284 -20.15 2.95 10.90
C ARG A 284 -21.46 2.42 11.47
N PHE A 285 -22.39 2.07 10.59
CA PHE A 285 -23.70 1.55 10.95
C PHE A 285 -23.99 0.26 10.19
N SER A 286 -24.90 -0.55 10.73
CA SER A 286 -25.49 -1.70 10.04
C SER A 286 -26.89 -1.31 9.58
N GLU A 287 -27.26 -1.67 8.35
CA GLU A 287 -28.68 -1.65 7.98
C GLU A 287 -29.44 -2.58 8.92
N GLN A 288 -30.40 -2.03 9.68
CA GLN A 288 -31.37 -2.88 10.36
C GLN A 288 -32.30 -3.42 9.29
N SER A 289 -32.33 -4.74 9.12
CA SER A 289 -33.36 -5.41 8.34
C SER A 289 -34.72 -4.99 8.91
N GLU A 290 -35.48 -4.17 8.19
CA GLU A 290 -36.91 -4.08 8.43
C GLU A 290 -37.50 -5.44 8.04
N GLU A 291 -37.68 -6.32 9.04
CA GLU A 291 -38.55 -7.49 8.90
C GLU A 291 -39.97 -6.98 8.61
N LEU A 292 -40.35 -7.02 7.34
CA LEU A 292 -41.73 -6.87 6.85
C LEU A 292 -42.52 -8.17 7.02
#